data_AF-A0A089HTW1-F1
#
_entry.id   AF-A0A089HTW1-F1
#
_cell.length_a   1.000
_cell.length_b   1.000
_cell.length_c   1.000
_cell.angle_alpha   90.00
_cell.angle_beta   90.00
_cell.angle_gamma   90.00
#
_symmetry.space_group_name_H-M   'P 1'
#
loop_
_entity.id
_entity.type
_entity.pdbx_description
1 polymer ?
#
loop_
_entity_poly.entity_id
_entity_poly.type
_entity_poly.pdbx_seq_one_letter_code
_entity_poly.pdbx_strand_id
1 'polypeptide(L)'
;MRYPIMKKAIKDFSNVSNNKEQIAEIMVFTVECGVDFKLSFGDIDQKFYHTIASIYEQALKHIVDNQLEDKFVGRCNRLMLSSQDIGWGFGFDMMDSYNDYLGHLDEEEDFE
;
A
#
# COMPACT_ATOMS: atom_id res chain seq x y z
N MET A 1 5.34 -17.22 -2.63
CA MET A 1 5.22 -16.38 -1.40
C MET A 1 4.10 -16.92 -0.51
N ARG A 2 4.20 -16.89 0.84
CA ARG A 2 3.20 -17.48 1.76
C ARG A 2 2.14 -16.45 2.19
N TYR A 3 1.25 -16.04 1.27
CA TYR A 3 0.25 -14.98 1.48
C TYR A 3 -0.56 -15.07 2.79
N PRO A 4 -1.11 -16.24 3.18
CA PRO A 4 -1.92 -16.33 4.39
C PRO A 4 -1.13 -16.02 5.66
N ILE A 5 0.17 -16.32 5.66
CA ILE A 5 1.04 -16.06 6.80
C ILE A 5 1.36 -14.58 6.92
N MET A 6 1.62 -13.90 5.80
CA MET A 6 1.84 -12.45 5.81
C MET A 6 0.59 -11.70 6.29
N LYS A 7 -0.58 -12.00 5.70
CA LYS A 7 -1.85 -11.40 6.15
C LYS A 7 -2.13 -11.67 7.62
N LYS A 8 -1.83 -12.89 8.10
CA LYS A 8 -1.96 -13.25 9.52
C LYS A 8 -0.98 -12.47 10.40
N ALA A 9 0.28 -12.30 9.99
CA ALA A 9 1.27 -11.56 10.76
C ALA A 9 0.88 -10.08 10.93
N ILE A 10 0.40 -9.43 9.86
CA ILE A 10 -0.13 -8.05 9.93
C ILE A 10 -1.31 -7.99 10.91
N LYS A 11 -2.27 -8.91 10.79
CA LYS A 11 -3.45 -8.97 11.66
C LYS A 11 -3.08 -9.24 13.13
N ASP A 12 -2.18 -10.18 13.38
CA ASP A 12 -1.74 -10.52 14.73
C ASP A 12 -1.02 -9.32 15.36
N PHE A 13 -0.17 -8.62 14.58
CA PHE A 13 0.51 -7.41 15.03
C PHE A 13 -0.48 -6.28 15.33
N SER A 14 -1.47 -6.04 14.45
CA SER A 14 -2.48 -5.01 14.66
C SER A 14 -3.39 -5.27 15.86
N ASN A 15 -3.57 -6.53 16.24
CA ASN A 15 -4.37 -6.90 17.42
C ASN A 15 -3.64 -6.66 18.74
N VAL A 16 -2.30 -6.68 18.73
CA VAL A 16 -1.47 -6.56 19.95
C VAL A 16 -0.89 -5.16 20.10
N SER A 17 -0.64 -4.46 18.99
CA SER A 17 -0.11 -3.11 18.99
C SER A 17 -1.23 -2.08 19.07
N ASN A 18 -1.08 -1.10 19.97
CA ASN A 18 -1.90 0.12 19.96
C ASN A 18 -1.25 1.25 19.16
N ASN A 19 -0.03 1.05 18.64
CA ASN A 19 0.69 2.06 17.88
C ASN A 19 0.21 2.04 16.41
N LYS A 20 -0.65 3.01 16.08
CA LYS A 20 -1.25 3.15 14.75
C LYS A 20 -0.23 3.40 13.65
N GLU A 21 0.84 4.14 13.95
CA GLU A 21 1.93 4.38 13.00
C GLU A 21 2.69 3.10 12.67
N GLN A 22 3.01 2.27 13.66
CA GLN A 22 3.70 1.00 13.41
C GLN A 22 2.82 0.01 12.61
N ILE A 23 1.51 0.08 12.81
CA ILE A 23 0.54 -0.71 12.04
C ILE A 23 0.50 -0.22 10.57
N ALA A 24 0.50 1.09 10.34
CA ALA A 24 0.64 1.64 8.98
C ALA A 24 2.00 1.23 8.37
N GLU A 25 3.08 1.36 9.13
CA GLU A 25 4.45 1.05 8.69
C GLU A 25 4.57 -0.40 8.19
N ILE A 26 4.08 -1.37 8.95
CA ILE A 26 4.21 -2.77 8.54
C ILE A 26 3.38 -3.09 7.29
N MET A 27 2.24 -2.43 7.10
CA MET A 27 1.43 -2.59 5.89
C MET A 27 2.11 -1.97 4.67
N VAL A 28 2.56 -0.71 4.77
CA VAL A 28 3.27 -0.01 3.68
C VAL A 28 4.56 -0.76 3.32
N PHE A 29 5.35 -1.17 4.30
CA PHE A 29 6.58 -1.94 4.08
C PHE A 29 6.31 -3.29 3.39
N THR A 30 5.19 -3.94 3.71
CA THR A 30 4.79 -5.18 3.01
C THR A 30 4.50 -4.92 1.53
N VAL A 31 3.89 -3.78 1.20
CA VAL A 31 3.62 -3.39 -0.19
C VAL A 31 4.92 -3.05 -0.92
N GLU A 32 5.82 -2.29 -0.30
CA GLU A 32 7.18 -2.01 -0.81
C GLU A 32 7.90 -3.31 -1.17
N CYS A 33 7.94 -4.27 -0.25
CA CYS A 33 8.53 -5.59 -0.50
C CYS A 33 7.87 -6.30 -1.69
N GLY A 34 6.55 -6.16 -1.86
CA GLY A 34 5.81 -6.76 -2.97
C GLY A 34 6.18 -6.16 -4.33
N VAL A 35 6.22 -4.82 -4.41
CA VAL A 35 6.60 -4.09 -5.62
C VAL A 35 8.07 -4.39 -5.98
N ASP A 36 8.97 -4.31 -5.02
CA ASP A 36 10.40 -4.61 -5.22
C ASP A 36 10.62 -6.07 -5.68
N PHE A 37 9.86 -7.01 -5.13
CA PHE A 37 9.91 -8.40 -5.54
C PHE A 37 9.51 -8.58 -7.02
N LYS A 38 8.42 -7.93 -7.47
CA LYS A 38 8.05 -7.92 -8.89
C LYS A 38 9.16 -7.32 -9.74
N LEU A 39 9.66 -6.15 -9.37
CA LEU A 39 10.69 -5.44 -10.16
C LEU A 39 11.97 -6.27 -10.28
N SER A 40 12.30 -7.06 -9.27
CA SER A 40 13.50 -7.90 -9.25
C SER A 40 13.36 -9.22 -10.01
N PHE A 41 12.17 -9.86 -9.96
CA PHE A 41 11.98 -11.23 -10.45
C PHE A 41 11.02 -11.35 -11.64
N GLY A 42 10.42 -10.24 -12.09
CA GLY A 42 9.44 -10.22 -13.16
C GLY A 42 8.03 -10.58 -12.69
N ASP A 43 7.18 -10.98 -13.64
CA ASP A 43 5.79 -11.30 -13.35
C ASP A 43 5.64 -12.57 -12.49
N ILE A 44 4.77 -12.48 -11.48
CA ILE A 44 4.56 -13.54 -10.50
C ILE A 44 3.25 -14.30 -10.81
N ASP A 45 2.11 -13.82 -10.34
CA ASP A 45 0.78 -14.32 -10.69
C ASP A 45 -0.30 -13.28 -10.29
N GLN A 46 -1.52 -13.42 -10.79
CA GLN A 46 -2.62 -12.50 -10.46
C GLN A 46 -2.93 -12.44 -8.96
N LYS A 47 -2.80 -13.56 -8.26
CA LYS A 47 -3.15 -13.68 -6.84
C LYS A 47 -2.18 -12.91 -5.95
N PHE A 48 -0.91 -12.87 -6.33
CA PHE A 48 0.13 -12.05 -5.75
C PHE A 48 -0.27 -10.58 -5.82
N TYR A 49 -0.54 -10.09 -7.03
CA TYR A 49 -0.86 -8.69 -7.27
C TYR A 49 -2.13 -8.26 -6.51
N HIS A 50 -3.20 -9.04 -6.61
CA HIS A 50 -4.43 -8.77 -5.86
C HIS A 50 -4.20 -8.77 -4.33
N THR A 51 -3.29 -9.61 -3.84
CA THR A 51 -2.94 -9.62 -2.41
C THR A 51 -2.20 -8.35 -1.99
N ILE A 52 -1.23 -7.89 -2.79
CA ILE A 52 -0.46 -6.68 -2.48
C ILE A 52 -1.34 -5.44 -2.60
N ALA A 53 -2.17 -5.32 -3.65
CA ALA A 53 -3.10 -4.22 -3.84
C ALA A 53 -4.10 -4.12 -2.69
N SER A 54 -4.66 -5.26 -2.25
CA SER A 54 -5.56 -5.30 -1.09
C SER A 54 -4.88 -4.87 0.22
N ILE A 55 -3.58 -5.15 0.41
CA ILE A 55 -2.85 -4.67 1.60
C ILE A 55 -2.60 -3.16 1.47
N TYR A 56 -2.32 -2.67 0.26
CA TYR A 56 -2.13 -1.25 -0.01
C TYR A 56 -3.41 -0.44 0.28
N GLU A 57 -4.56 -0.87 -0.22
CA GLU A 57 -5.85 -0.26 0.09
C GLU A 57 -6.11 -0.20 1.61
N GLN A 58 -5.86 -1.30 2.32
CA GLN A 58 -5.98 -1.34 3.78
C GLN A 58 -5.00 -0.39 4.48
N ALA A 59 -3.79 -0.25 3.96
CA ALA A 59 -2.79 0.68 4.49
C ALA A 59 -3.27 2.13 4.34
N LEU A 60 -3.73 2.50 3.13
CA LEU A 60 -4.24 3.85 2.84
C LEU A 60 -5.43 4.21 3.72
N LYS A 61 -6.41 3.30 3.80
CA LYS A 61 -7.56 3.48 4.69
C LYS A 61 -7.13 3.69 6.13
N HIS A 62 -6.20 2.87 6.63
CA HIS A 62 -5.73 2.98 8.01
C HIS A 62 -4.93 4.27 8.24
N ILE A 63 -4.18 4.74 7.26
CA ILE A 63 -3.47 6.03 7.32
C ILE A 63 -4.47 7.18 7.49
N VAL A 64 -5.49 7.25 6.63
CA VAL A 64 -6.52 8.31 6.68
C VAL A 64 -7.35 8.25 7.96
N ASP A 65 -7.81 7.05 8.35
CA ASP A 65 -8.60 6.86 9.57
C ASP A 65 -7.85 7.29 10.85
N ASN A 66 -6.52 7.39 10.81
CA ASN A 66 -5.68 7.73 11.97
C ASN A 66 -4.85 9.01 11.79
N GLN A 67 -5.13 9.83 10.75
CA GLN A 67 -4.45 11.12 10.50
C GLN A 67 -2.92 10.99 10.39
N LEU A 68 -2.45 10.05 9.58
CA LEU A 68 -1.02 9.74 9.39
C LEU A 68 -0.47 10.15 8.00
N GLU A 69 -1.22 10.94 7.25
CA GLU A 69 -0.98 11.29 5.85
C GLU A 69 0.39 11.93 5.65
N ASP A 70 0.74 12.95 6.44
CA ASP A 70 2.03 13.68 6.40
C ASP A 70 3.25 12.76 6.39
N LYS A 71 3.13 11.59 7.05
CA LYS A 71 4.23 10.63 7.20
C LYS A 71 4.31 9.64 6.05
N PHE A 72 3.19 9.30 5.42
CA PHE A 72 3.11 8.18 4.49
C PHE A 72 2.75 8.56 3.06
N VAL A 73 2.13 9.71 2.81
CA VAL A 73 1.66 10.13 1.49
C VAL A 73 2.74 10.02 0.42
N GLY A 74 3.94 10.53 0.69
CA GLY A 74 5.05 10.46 -0.25
C GLY A 74 5.52 9.03 -0.56
N ARG A 75 5.41 8.09 0.39
CA ARG A 75 5.73 6.66 0.14
C ARG A 75 4.63 5.99 -0.66
N CYS A 76 3.37 6.24 -0.31
CA CYS A 76 2.21 5.72 -1.01
C CYS A 76 2.17 6.19 -2.47
N ASN A 77 2.37 7.49 -2.72
CA ASN A 77 2.45 8.04 -4.06
C ASN A 77 3.54 7.34 -4.89
N ARG A 78 4.76 7.20 -4.36
CA ARG A 78 5.85 6.48 -5.05
C ARG A 78 5.50 5.03 -5.36
N LEU A 79 4.82 4.32 -4.46
CA LEU A 79 4.36 2.95 -4.70
C LEU A 79 3.35 2.88 -5.83
N MET A 80 2.39 3.81 -5.85
CA MET A 80 1.39 3.93 -6.91
C MET A 80 2.07 4.19 -8.26
N LEU A 81 2.94 5.20 -8.35
CA LEU A 81 3.69 5.54 -9.56
C LEU A 81 4.55 4.36 -10.05
N SER A 82 5.25 3.68 -9.16
CA SER A 82 6.10 2.52 -9.49
C SER A 82 5.30 1.30 -9.98
N SER A 83 3.98 1.31 -9.76
CA SER A 83 3.09 0.20 -10.09
C SER A 83 2.30 0.41 -11.38
N GLN A 84 2.29 1.61 -11.97
CA GLN A 84 1.42 1.98 -13.09
C GLN A 84 1.53 1.03 -14.30
N ASP A 85 2.74 0.61 -14.64
CA ASP A 85 3.00 -0.27 -15.79
C ASP A 85 2.93 -1.77 -15.45
N ILE A 86 2.48 -2.13 -14.25
CA ILE A 86 2.32 -3.53 -13.84
C ILE A 86 0.94 -4.03 -14.26
N GLY A 87 0.94 -5.14 -15.02
CA GLY A 87 -0.27 -5.77 -15.54
C GLY A 87 -1.17 -6.40 -14.47
N TRP A 88 -2.10 -7.25 -14.93
CA TRP A 88 -3.09 -7.95 -14.07
C TRP A 88 -4.08 -7.05 -13.33
N GLY A 89 -4.22 -5.80 -13.78
CA GLY A 89 -5.02 -4.79 -13.09
C GLY A 89 -4.31 -4.15 -11.89
N PHE A 90 -3.08 -4.57 -11.56
CA PHE A 90 -2.39 -4.10 -10.36
C PHE A 90 -2.13 -2.60 -10.38
N GLY A 91 -1.58 -2.06 -11.48
CA GLY A 91 -1.35 -0.62 -11.58
C GLY A 91 -2.62 0.20 -11.46
N PHE A 92 -3.72 -0.30 -12.04
CA PHE A 92 -5.04 0.32 -11.90
C PHE A 92 -5.53 0.30 -10.45
N ASP A 93 -5.52 -0.87 -9.79
CA ASP A 93 -5.96 -1.02 -8.40
C ASP A 93 -5.17 -0.11 -7.44
N MET A 94 -3.84 0.03 -7.67
CA MET A 94 -2.97 0.89 -6.88
C MET A 94 -3.28 2.38 -7.10
N MET A 95 -3.57 2.79 -8.34
CA MET A 95 -3.93 4.16 -8.69
C MET A 95 -5.33 4.52 -8.14
N ASP A 96 -6.31 3.65 -8.35
CA ASP A 96 -7.69 3.82 -7.88
C ASP A 96 -7.71 4.00 -6.35
N SER A 97 -7.04 3.09 -5.63
CA SER A 97 -6.93 3.18 -4.17
C SER A 97 -6.23 4.47 -3.72
N TYR A 98 -5.13 4.87 -4.36
CA TYR A 98 -4.44 6.10 -3.97
C TYR A 98 -5.33 7.33 -4.14
N ASN A 99 -6.00 7.45 -5.28
CA ASN A 99 -6.87 8.58 -5.58
C ASN A 99 -8.05 8.66 -4.60
N ASP A 100 -8.66 7.53 -4.28
CA ASP A 100 -9.81 7.45 -3.36
C ASP A 100 -9.47 7.93 -1.94
N TYR A 101 -8.26 7.64 -1.45
CA TYR A 101 -7.87 7.93 -0.07
C TYR A 101 -7.00 9.18 0.10
N LEU A 102 -6.06 9.43 -0.81
CA LEU A 102 -5.04 10.48 -0.67
C LEU A 102 -4.99 11.46 -1.84
N GLY A 103 -5.73 11.23 -2.93
CA GLY A 103 -5.67 12.07 -4.14
C GLY A 103 -6.02 13.54 -3.90
N HIS A 104 -6.83 13.84 -2.88
CA HIS A 104 -7.16 15.21 -2.49
C HIS A 104 -5.96 16.02 -1.98
N LEU A 105 -4.91 15.36 -1.49
CA LEU A 105 -3.70 16.02 -0.98
C LEU A 105 -2.82 16.55 -2.12
N ASP A 106 -2.86 15.90 -3.29
CA ASP A 106 -2.12 16.35 -4.47
C ASP A 106 -2.70 17.69 -5.00
N GLU A 107 -3.99 17.99 -4.74
CA GLU A 107 -4.63 19.26 -5.12
C GLU A 107 -4.25 20.42 -4.17
N GLU A 108 -3.86 20.13 -2.93
CA GLU A 108 -3.50 21.16 -1.94
C GLU A 108 -2.07 21.70 -2.15
N GLU A 109 -1.14 20.89 -2.67
CA GLU A 109 0.24 21.33 -3.00
C GLU A 109 0.30 22.32 -4.18
N ASP A 110 -0.70 22.35 -5.07
CA ASP A 110 -0.74 23.25 -6.24
C ASP A 110 -1.15 24.71 -5.89
N PHE A 111 -1.54 24.98 -4.64
CA PHE A 111 -1.96 26.32 -4.18
C PHE A 111 -0.98 27.02 -3.23
N GLU A 112 0.18 26.43 -2.94
CA GLU A 112 1.28 27.02 -2.15
C GLU A 112 2.48 27.47 -3.01
#